data_AF-A0AAW1I162-F1
#
_entry.id   AF-A0AAW1I162-F1
#
_cell.length_a   1.000
_cell.length_b   1.000
_cell.length_c   1.000
_cell.angle_alpha   90.00
_cell.angle_beta   90.00
_cell.angle_gamma   90.00
#
_symmetry.space_group_name_H-M   'P 1'
#
loop_
_entity.id
_entity.type
_entity.pdbx_description
1 polymer ?
#
loop_
_entity_poly.entity_id
_entity_poly.type
_entity_poly.pdbx_seq_one_letter_code
_entity_poly.pdbx_strand_id
1 'polypeptide(L)' 'MITGKGLGKGGAKRHRKVLRNNIQGITKPAIRRLVRRGGVKRIIGLIYEETRGVLKIFLECDS' A
#
# COMPACT_ATOMS: atom_id res chain seq x y z
N MET A 1 32.61 12.23 3.14
CA MET A 1 31.84 12.63 1.94
C MET A 1 31.28 11.35 1.34
N ILE A 2 30.01 11.16 1.01
CA ILE A 2 29.08 12.07 0.32
C ILE A 2 27.66 11.88 0.90
N THR A 3 27.09 12.97 1.41
CA THR A 3 25.68 13.10 1.81
C THR A 3 24.79 13.17 0.57
N GLY A 4 24.13 12.07 0.23
CA GLY A 4 23.09 12.03 -0.81
C GLY A 4 21.76 12.59 -0.31
N LYS A 5 21.69 13.89 0.02
CA LYS A 5 20.43 14.56 0.39
C LYS A 5 19.76 15.10 -0.88
N GLY A 6 19.22 14.19 -1.69
CA GLY A 6 18.44 14.52 -2.88
C GLY A 6 17.01 14.92 -2.50
N LEU A 7 16.81 16.19 -2.13
CA LEU A 7 15.48 16.77 -2.00
C LEU A 7 14.86 16.92 -3.40
N GLY A 8 14.11 15.90 -3.83
CA GLY A 8 13.37 15.93 -5.08
C GLY A 8 12.29 17.02 -5.05
N LYS A 9 12.41 18.01 -5.94
CA LYS A 9 11.41 19.03 -6.20
C LYS A 9 10.10 18.36 -6.65
N GLY A 10 9.05 18.45 -5.85
CA GLY A 10 7.74 17.95 -6.25
C GLY A 10 6.80 17.68 -5.07
N GLY A 11 6.49 18.70 -4.29
CA GLY A 11 5.33 18.66 -3.40
C GLY A 11 4.06 18.54 -4.24
N ALA A 12 3.66 17.31 -4.58
CA ALA A 12 2.45 17.06 -5.34
C ALA A 12 1.24 17.62 -4.57
N LYS A 13 0.46 18.49 -5.23
CA LYS A 13 -0.80 19.03 -4.69
C LYS A 13 -1.65 17.88 -4.13
N ARG A 14 -1.95 17.93 -2.84
CA ARG A 14 -2.84 16.97 -2.16
C ARG A 14 -4.29 17.25 -2.56
N HIS A 15 -4.68 16.82 -3.74
CA HIS A 15 -6.10 16.71 -4.10
C HIS A 15 -6.57 15.34 -3.61
N ARG A 16 -7.37 15.31 -2.54
CA ARG A 16 -8.02 14.08 -2.07
C ARG A 16 -9.01 13.64 -3.15
N LYS A 17 -8.62 12.69 -4.00
CA LYS A 17 -9.56 12.01 -4.90
C LYS A 17 -10.50 11.17 -4.03
N VAL A 18 -11.79 11.50 -4.05
CA VAL A 18 -12.83 10.65 -3.48
C VAL A 18 -13.05 9.50 -4.47
N LEU A 19 -12.43 8.36 -4.20
CA LEU A 19 -12.50 7.16 -5.05
C LEU A 19 -13.59 6.21 -4.52
N ARG A 20 -14.58 5.90 -5.35
CA ARG A 20 -15.72 5.00 -5.06
C ARG A 20 -15.43 3.50 -5.24
N ASN A 21 -14.21 3.06 -4.95
CA ASN A 21 -13.85 1.64 -4.85
C ASN A 21 -12.68 1.50 -3.87
N ASN A 22 -13.00 1.57 -2.57
CA ASN A 22 -12.03 1.67 -1.47
C ASN A 22 -10.99 0.53 -1.47
N ILE A 23 -11.37 -0.64 -1.99
CA ILE A 23 -10.49 -1.82 -1.99
C ILE A 23 -9.24 -1.64 -2.86
N GLN A 24 -9.36 -0.93 -4.00
CA GLN A 24 -8.19 -0.60 -4.83
C GLN A 24 -7.35 0.54 -4.22
N GLY A 25 -7.91 1.28 -3.27
CA GLY A 25 -7.18 2.24 -2.44
C GLY A 25 -6.07 1.58 -1.61
N ILE A 26 -6.18 0.28 -1.35
CA ILE A 26 -5.08 -0.54 -0.83
C ILE A 26 -4.10 -0.82 -1.98
N THR A 27 -3.15 0.10 -2.14
CA THR A 27 -2.18 0.08 -3.24
C THR A 27 -1.11 -1.00 -3.03
N LYS A 28 -0.56 -1.55 -4.13
CA LYS A 28 0.57 -2.52 -4.11
C LYS A 28 1.75 -2.09 -3.20
N PRO A 29 2.20 -0.81 -3.15
CA PRO A 29 3.23 -0.39 -2.20
C PRO A 29 2.78 -0.47 -0.73
N ALA A 30 1.51 -0.26 -0.40
CA ALA A 30 1.01 -0.43 0.97
C ALA A 30 1.09 -1.90 1.41
N ILE A 31 0.67 -2.82 0.54
CA ILE A 31 0.79 -4.27 0.78
C ILE A 31 2.26 -4.67 0.93
N ARG A 32 3.16 -4.16 0.06
CA ARG A 32 4.60 -4.39 0.22
C ARG A 32 5.12 -3.93 1.58
N ARG A 33 4.71 -2.75 2.07
CA ARG A 33 5.13 -2.29 3.42
C ARG A 33 4.65 -3.19 4.54
N LEU A 34 3.41 -3.71 4.45
CA LEU A 34 2.88 -4.68 5.42
C LEU A 34 3.70 -5.98 5.39
N VAL A 35 3.88 -6.55 4.21
CA VAL A 35 4.56 -7.82 4.01
C VAL A 35 6.05 -7.73 4.39
N ARG A 36 6.70 -6.59 4.12
CA ARG A 36 8.06 -6.32 4.60
C ARG A 36 8.14 -6.19 6.13
N ARG A 37 7.16 -5.54 6.78
CA ARG A 37 7.08 -5.50 8.26
C ARG A 37 6.90 -6.89 8.85
N GLY A 38 6.18 -7.78 8.16
CA GLY A 38 6.05 -9.19 8.52
C GLY A 38 7.25 -10.08 8.19
N GLY A 39 8.39 -9.52 7.77
CA GLY A 39 9.62 -10.30 7.52
C GLY A 39 9.63 -11.14 6.22
N VAL A 40 8.63 -10.97 5.34
CA VAL A 40 8.52 -11.80 4.14
C VAL A 40 9.45 -11.26 3.04
N LYS A 41 10.40 -12.11 2.61
CA LYS A 41 11.48 -11.77 1.66
C LYS A 41 11.02 -11.69 0.20
N ARG A 42 10.16 -12.59 -0.29
CA ARG A 42 9.63 -12.61 -1.66
C ARG A 42 8.11 -12.70 -1.66
N ILE A 43 7.47 -12.05 -2.63
CA ILE A 43 6.01 -11.97 -2.77
C ILE A 43 5.66 -12.29 -4.22
N ILE A 44 4.65 -13.15 -4.41
CA ILE A 44 4.10 -13.53 -5.72
C ILE A 44 3.01 -12.52 -6.11
N GLY A 45 2.78 -12.34 -7.42
CA GLY A 45 1.79 -11.39 -7.95
C GLY A 45 0.35 -11.62 -7.48
N LEU A 46 -0.04 -12.88 -7.26
CA LEU A 46 -1.39 -13.25 -6.82
C LEU A 46 -1.71 -12.76 -5.39
N ILE A 47 -0.69 -12.58 -4.55
CA ILE A 47 -0.86 -12.12 -3.17
C ILE A 47 -1.52 -10.74 -3.10
N TYR A 48 -1.32 -9.86 -4.10
CA TYR A 48 -1.89 -8.51 -4.02
C TYR A 48 -3.43 -8.52 -4.00
N GLU A 49 -4.07 -9.38 -4.78
CA GLU A 49 -5.53 -9.48 -4.80
C GLU A 49 -6.03 -10.28 -3.59
N GLU A 50 -5.35 -11.37 -3.23
CA GLU A 50 -5.68 -12.18 -2.05
C GLU A 50 -5.68 -11.36 -0.76
N THR A 51 -4.63 -10.56 -0.55
CA THR A 51 -4.52 -9.73 0.66
C THR A 51 -5.65 -8.70 0.74
N ARG A 52 -6.15 -8.22 -0.41
CA ARG A 52 -7.30 -7.31 -0.45
C ARG A 52 -8.59 -8.03 -0.05
N GLY A 53 -8.82 -9.23 -0.56
CA GLY A 53 -9.96 -10.07 -0.18
C GLY A 53 -10.01 -10.30 1.33
N VAL A 54 -8.90 -10.74 1.92
CA VAL A 54 -8.78 -10.96 3.36
C VAL A 54 -9.03 -9.68 4.17
N LEU A 55 -8.43 -8.56 3.76
CA LEU A 55 -8.63 -7.27 4.44
C LEU A 55 -10.08 -6.78 4.36
N LYS A 56 -10.77 -7.08 3.26
CA LYS A 56 -12.20 -6.74 3.12
C LYS A 56 -13.04 -7.55 4.11
N ILE A 57 -12.84 -8.87 4.15
CA ILE A 57 -13.56 -9.77 5.06
C ILE A 57 -13.30 -9.38 6.52
N PHE A 58 -12.05 -9.11 6.88
CA PHE A 58 -11.68 -8.67 8.23
C PHE A 58 -12.47 -7.43 8.67
N LEU A 59 -12.57 -6.41 7.81
CA LEU A 59 -13.29 -5.18 8.13
C LEU A 59 -14.82 -5.33 8.11
N GLU A 60 -15.37 -6.18 7.25
CA GLU A 60 -16.80 -6.50 7.22
C GLU A 60 -17.24 -7.39 8.39
N CYS A 61 -16.32 -8.18 8.97
CA CYS A 61 -16.64 -9.08 10.09
C CYS A 61 -16.44 -8.42 11.46
N ASP A 62 -15.55 -7.42 11.58
CA ASP A 62 -15.34 -6.63 12.81
C ASP A 62 -16.27 -5.41 12.95
N SER A 63 -17.06 -5.07 11.91
CA SER A 63 -18.03 -3.96 11.91
C SER A 63 -19.46 -4.47 12.04
#